data_AF-A0A7I0HVH7-F1
#
_entry.id   AF-A0A7I0HVH7-F1
#
_cell.length_a   1.000
_cell.length_b   1.000
_cell.length_c   1.000
_cell.angle_alpha   90.00
_cell.angle_beta   90.00
_cell.angle_gamma   90.00
#
_symmetry.space_group_name_H-M   'P 1'
#
loop_
_entity.id
_entity.type
_entity.pdbx_description
1 polymer ?
#
loop_
_entity_poly.entity_id
_entity_poly.type
_entity_poly.pdbx_seq_one_letter_code
_entity_poly.pdbx_strand_id
1 'polypeptide(L)'
;MKYYFIFLFYFLSLSNCQSKHESLVSEIEDLISKEKFEKALVLLQDRLSANRSNAEILSKNKPNQPRLFALSEDRTKIVWTENKTLYFKDLVNDNRNSIELKLRPDSIQLSANGNYVAIQYPLKQYGGCALFGYSTMDSSLEHESIVHIPCKTGMAISNSGDLLLYFFENQLFIEKTGKSSKPEKFLSSDLFPSPYPKLKIQYHISPIGNEYLVWSGVGGAYHLFFLNIESKRVSLLSKDIVLPKFYYHNGNSGYVVGGKIGDLYLKEVLYHQGKSPSINRGIPIVTREAYSWKLTGKDEFITTNQNDPNQPMKWKVSGKKEHFPFFIERLWGVAGDKIVYESKKGELVLDDLTFSEEDWKIYDYFKKVRKMNDG
;
A
#
# COMPACT_ATOMS: atom_id res chain seq x y z
N MET A 1 -37.48 -58.94 8.00
CA MET A 1 -38.00 -57.62 7.58
C MET A 1 -37.67 -56.44 8.52
N LYS A 2 -36.68 -56.52 9.43
CA LYS A 2 -36.30 -55.38 10.30
C LYS A 2 -34.97 -54.69 9.97
N TYR A 3 -34.12 -55.28 9.12
CA TYR A 3 -32.78 -54.74 8.83
C TYR A 3 -32.68 -53.94 7.51
N TYR A 4 -33.59 -54.14 6.56
CA TYR A 4 -33.60 -53.37 5.31
C TYR A 4 -34.11 -51.93 5.46
N PHE A 5 -34.93 -51.65 6.48
CA PHE A 5 -35.50 -50.32 6.70
C PHE A 5 -34.49 -49.33 7.32
N ILE A 6 -33.49 -49.84 8.05
CA ILE A 6 -32.43 -49.03 8.67
C ILE A 6 -31.38 -48.60 7.64
N PHE A 7 -31.12 -49.44 6.62
CA PHE A 7 -30.17 -49.12 5.55
C PHE A 7 -30.71 -48.07 4.58
N LEU A 8 -32.03 -48.05 4.33
CA LEU A 8 -32.68 -47.02 3.50
C LEU A 8 -32.68 -45.64 4.18
N PHE A 9 -32.79 -45.61 5.52
CA PHE A 9 -32.75 -44.36 6.29
C PHE A 9 -31.33 -43.75 6.37
N TYR A 10 -30.29 -44.59 6.36
CA TYR A 10 -28.89 -44.14 6.33
C TYR A 10 -28.48 -43.57 4.95
N PHE A 11 -29.10 -44.06 3.87
CA PHE A 11 -28.89 -43.52 2.51
C PHE A 11 -29.64 -42.20 2.27
N LEU A 12 -30.80 -42.00 2.91
CA LEU A 12 -31.56 -40.74 2.84
C LEU A 12 -30.97 -39.61 3.71
N SER A 13 -30.12 -39.92 4.69
CA SER A 13 -29.40 -38.91 5.47
C SER A 13 -28.12 -38.38 4.79
N LEU A 14 -27.68 -39.00 3.70
CA LEU A 14 -26.50 -38.55 2.92
C LEU A 14 -26.86 -37.61 1.75
N SER A 15 -28.15 -37.40 1.47
CA SER A 15 -28.60 -36.81 0.21
C SER A 15 -29.02 -35.34 0.24
N ASN A 16 -28.65 -34.54 1.26
CA ASN A 16 -28.93 -33.09 1.23
C ASN A 16 -27.96 -32.22 2.04
N CYS A 17 -26.66 -32.55 2.02
CA CYS A 17 -25.64 -31.54 2.31
C CYS A 17 -25.33 -30.77 1.03
N GLN A 18 -26.22 -29.83 0.66
CA GLN A 18 -25.86 -28.85 -0.37
C GLN A 18 -24.67 -28.04 0.15
N SER A 19 -23.64 -27.94 -0.67
CA SER A 19 -22.55 -27.02 -0.37
C SER A 19 -23.08 -25.58 -0.32
N LYS A 20 -22.45 -24.70 0.48
CA LYS A 20 -22.80 -23.26 0.50
C LYS A 20 -22.77 -22.63 -0.90
N HIS A 21 -21.97 -23.19 -1.80
CA HIS A 21 -21.88 -22.79 -3.19
C HIS A 21 -23.15 -23.15 -3.97
N GLU A 22 -23.60 -24.41 -3.88
CA GLU A 22 -24.82 -24.87 -4.56
C GLU A 22 -26.06 -24.10 -4.08
N SER A 23 -26.14 -23.80 -2.77
CA SER A 23 -27.26 -22.99 -2.26
C SER A 23 -27.24 -21.56 -2.81
N LEU A 24 -26.06 -20.93 -2.90
CA LEU A 24 -25.91 -19.60 -3.47
C LEU A 24 -26.25 -19.59 -4.96
N VAL A 25 -25.72 -20.53 -5.74
CA VAL A 25 -26.00 -20.61 -7.19
C VAL A 25 -27.49 -20.80 -7.44
N SER A 26 -28.14 -21.69 -6.69
CA SER A 26 -29.59 -21.91 -6.78
C SER A 26 -30.40 -20.65 -6.43
N GLU A 27 -30.00 -19.91 -5.40
CA GLU A 27 -30.65 -18.65 -5.02
C GLU A 27 -30.49 -17.59 -6.12
N ILE A 28 -29.30 -17.49 -6.71
CA ILE A 28 -29.05 -16.57 -7.83
C ILE A 28 -29.87 -16.96 -9.07
N GLU A 29 -29.97 -18.25 -9.40
CA GLU A 29 -30.78 -18.73 -10.53
C GLU A 29 -32.28 -18.41 -10.34
N ASP A 30 -32.81 -18.58 -9.12
CA ASP A 30 -34.17 -18.18 -8.79
C ASP A 30 -34.37 -16.67 -8.98
N LEU A 31 -33.43 -15.83 -8.52
CA LEU A 31 -33.48 -14.38 -8.71
C LEU A 31 -33.44 -13.99 -10.20
N ILE A 32 -32.60 -14.64 -11.00
CA ILE A 32 -32.51 -14.42 -12.45
C ILE A 32 -33.83 -14.79 -13.13
N SER A 33 -34.43 -15.93 -12.79
CA SER A 33 -35.71 -16.35 -13.37
C SER A 33 -36.87 -15.41 -13.04
N LYS A 34 -36.75 -14.67 -11.92
CA LYS A 34 -37.69 -13.62 -11.48
C LYS A 34 -37.29 -12.22 -11.97
N GLU A 35 -36.32 -12.10 -12.87
CA GLU A 35 -35.77 -10.83 -13.41
C GLU A 35 -35.25 -9.86 -12.33
N LYS A 36 -34.84 -10.38 -11.17
CA LYS A 36 -34.31 -9.60 -10.04
C LYS A 36 -32.77 -9.49 -10.12
N PHE A 37 -32.27 -9.00 -11.25
CA PHE A 37 -30.82 -8.97 -11.53
C PHE A 37 -30.02 -8.13 -10.54
N GLU A 38 -30.53 -6.98 -10.10
CA GLU A 38 -29.85 -6.14 -9.10
C GLU A 38 -29.60 -6.89 -7.78
N LYS A 39 -30.61 -7.64 -7.30
CA LYS A 39 -30.48 -8.43 -6.07
C LYS A 39 -29.48 -9.57 -6.23
N ALA A 40 -29.48 -10.22 -7.38
CA ALA A 40 -28.49 -11.24 -7.72
C ALA A 40 -27.06 -10.65 -7.75
N LEU A 41 -26.89 -9.47 -8.33
CA LEU A 41 -25.60 -8.77 -8.35
C LEU A 41 -25.11 -8.42 -6.95
N VAL A 42 -25.99 -7.96 -6.05
CA VAL A 42 -25.62 -7.67 -4.65
C VAL A 42 -25.10 -8.92 -3.95
N LEU A 43 -25.80 -10.05 -4.06
CA LEU A 43 -25.36 -11.32 -3.45
C LEU A 43 -24.01 -11.80 -4.01
N LEU A 44 -23.81 -11.70 -5.32
CA LEU A 44 -22.55 -12.06 -5.97
C LEU A 44 -21.42 -11.11 -5.56
N GLN A 45 -21.68 -9.80 -5.47
CA GLN A 45 -20.71 -8.82 -4.98
C GLN A 45 -20.34 -9.09 -3.53
N ASP A 46 -21.29 -9.42 -2.67
CA ASP A 46 -21.03 -9.74 -1.27
C ASP A 46 -20.20 -11.03 -1.13
N ARG A 47 -20.45 -12.04 -1.97
CA ARG A 47 -19.61 -13.25 -2.04
C ARG A 47 -18.19 -12.95 -2.53
N LEU A 48 -18.03 -12.09 -3.53
CA LEU A 48 -16.74 -11.67 -4.08
C LEU A 48 -15.99 -10.69 -3.15
N SER A 49 -16.69 -10.03 -2.22
CA SER A 49 -16.10 -9.14 -1.22
C SER A 49 -15.78 -9.85 0.10
N ALA A 50 -16.15 -11.12 0.24
CA ALA A 50 -15.90 -11.90 1.44
C ALA A 50 -14.42 -12.33 1.51
N ASN A 51 -13.85 -12.33 2.71
CA ASN A 51 -12.49 -12.83 2.91
C ASN A 51 -12.43 -14.32 2.58
N ARG A 52 -11.34 -14.71 1.94
CA ARG A 52 -11.08 -16.10 1.57
C ARG A 52 -10.65 -16.91 2.80
N SER A 53 -10.83 -18.22 2.72
CA SER A 53 -10.58 -19.13 3.85
C SER A 53 -9.11 -19.22 4.25
N ASN A 54 -8.20 -19.04 3.30
CA ASN A 54 -6.75 -19.00 3.48
C ASN A 54 -6.21 -17.61 3.86
N ALA A 55 -7.07 -16.58 3.86
CA ALA A 55 -6.65 -15.21 4.14
C ALA A 55 -6.42 -14.98 5.64
N GLU A 56 -5.38 -14.23 5.97
CA GLU A 56 -5.04 -13.87 7.34
C GLU A 56 -5.65 -12.51 7.69
N ILE A 57 -6.53 -12.46 8.69
CA ILE A 57 -7.08 -11.19 9.18
C ILE A 57 -6.05 -10.52 10.10
N LEU A 58 -5.44 -9.44 9.61
CA LEU A 58 -4.52 -8.60 10.38
C LEU A 58 -5.26 -7.74 11.40
N SER A 59 -6.41 -7.18 11.02
CA SER A 59 -7.32 -6.47 11.92
C SER A 59 -8.77 -6.65 11.52
N LYS A 60 -9.63 -6.83 12.51
CA LYS A 60 -11.06 -7.13 12.33
C LYS A 60 -11.95 -5.89 12.18
N ASN A 61 -11.51 -4.75 12.69
CA ASN A 61 -12.38 -3.60 12.86
C ASN A 61 -12.06 -2.51 11.86
N LYS A 62 -13.11 -1.87 11.30
CA LYS A 62 -12.94 -0.64 10.53
C LYS A 62 -12.54 0.50 11.47
N PRO A 63 -11.36 1.12 11.31
CA PRO A 63 -11.01 2.28 12.11
C PRO A 63 -11.90 3.47 11.76
N ASN A 64 -11.99 4.44 12.67
CA ASN A 64 -12.85 5.61 12.51
C ASN A 64 -12.41 6.55 11.37
N GLN A 65 -11.25 6.29 10.77
CA GLN A 65 -10.70 7.05 9.67
C GLN A 65 -9.71 6.16 8.89
N PRO A 66 -9.31 6.54 7.66
CA PRO A 66 -8.46 5.70 6.83
C PRO A 66 -7.16 5.28 7.51
N ARG A 67 -6.76 4.02 7.31
CA ARG A 67 -5.43 3.53 7.72
C ARG A 67 -4.35 4.22 6.92
N LEU A 68 -3.33 4.67 7.63
CA LEU A 68 -2.02 4.91 7.04
C LEU A 68 -1.32 3.56 6.95
N PHE A 69 -0.57 3.34 5.87
CA PHE A 69 0.10 2.07 5.61
C PHE A 69 1.45 2.32 4.95
N ALA A 70 2.49 1.71 5.48
CA ALA A 70 3.86 1.80 5.00
C ALA A 70 4.52 0.41 4.96
N LEU A 71 5.54 0.31 4.11
CA LEU A 71 6.27 -0.92 3.83
C LEU A 71 7.77 -0.68 3.99
N SER A 72 8.49 -1.70 4.43
CA SER A 72 9.94 -1.76 4.23
C SER A 72 10.30 -1.84 2.75
N GLU A 73 11.55 -1.62 2.45
CA GLU A 73 12.07 -1.54 1.09
C GLU A 73 12.00 -2.87 0.31
N ASP A 74 12.08 -3.98 1.03
CA ASP A 74 11.90 -5.35 0.52
C ASP A 74 10.43 -5.81 0.61
N ARG A 75 9.55 -4.98 1.16
CA ARG A 75 8.13 -5.24 1.43
C ARG A 75 7.86 -6.44 2.35
N THR A 76 8.81 -6.82 3.18
CA THR A 76 8.65 -7.92 4.15
C THR A 76 8.13 -7.45 5.50
N LYS A 77 8.22 -6.16 5.81
CA LYS A 77 7.68 -5.57 7.03
C LYS A 77 6.62 -4.54 6.68
N ILE A 78 5.52 -4.60 7.41
CA ILE A 78 4.36 -3.74 7.19
C ILE A 78 4.03 -2.99 8.47
N VAL A 79 3.59 -1.75 8.29
CA VAL A 79 3.15 -0.90 9.39
C VAL A 79 1.85 -0.20 9.02
N TRP A 80 0.90 -0.22 9.93
CA TRP A 80 -0.36 0.47 9.74
C TRP A 80 -0.90 1.10 11.01
N THR A 81 -1.76 2.10 10.84
CA THR A 81 -2.38 2.82 11.95
C THR A 81 -3.84 2.43 12.11
N GLU A 82 -4.28 2.22 13.35
CA GLU A 82 -5.70 2.19 13.68
C GLU A 82 -5.95 3.13 14.85
N ASN A 83 -6.67 4.21 14.58
CA ASN A 83 -6.92 5.26 15.56
C ASN A 83 -5.62 5.85 16.16
N LYS A 84 -5.28 5.48 17.39
CA LYS A 84 -4.07 5.92 18.11
C LYS A 84 -3.06 4.79 18.32
N THR A 85 -3.19 3.68 17.60
CA THR A 85 -2.27 2.56 17.74
C THR A 85 -1.54 2.35 16.42
N LEU A 86 -0.22 2.19 16.49
CA LEU A 86 0.62 1.76 15.38
C LEU A 86 0.88 0.26 15.50
N TYR A 87 0.57 -0.48 14.45
CA TYR A 87 0.77 -1.92 14.40
C TYR A 87 1.88 -2.27 13.43
N PHE A 88 2.61 -3.33 13.76
CA PHE A 88 3.76 -3.81 13.02
C PHE A 88 3.60 -5.30 12.79
N LYS A 89 3.94 -5.77 11.59
CA LYS A 89 4.08 -7.19 11.30
C LYS A 89 5.28 -7.44 10.40
N ASP A 90 6.13 -8.37 10.82
CA ASP A 90 7.15 -9.00 9.99
C ASP A 90 6.50 -10.19 9.27
N LEU A 91 6.43 -10.14 7.94
CA LEU A 91 5.78 -11.16 7.11
C LEU A 91 6.62 -12.42 6.94
N VAL A 92 7.91 -12.38 7.30
CA VAL A 92 8.86 -13.50 7.17
C VAL A 92 8.96 -14.25 8.49
N ASN A 93 9.16 -13.51 9.59
CA ASN A 93 9.32 -14.10 10.92
C ASN A 93 8.00 -14.26 11.69
N ASP A 94 6.90 -13.76 11.14
CA ASP A 94 5.56 -13.73 11.75
C ASP A 94 5.50 -13.01 13.10
N ASN A 95 6.45 -12.10 13.35
CA ASN A 95 6.48 -11.28 14.56
C ASN A 95 5.50 -10.11 14.43
N ARG A 96 4.79 -9.83 15.51
CA ARG A 96 3.82 -8.73 15.59
C ARG A 96 4.04 -7.90 16.85
N ASN A 97 3.99 -6.59 16.69
CA ASN A 97 4.07 -5.63 17.78
C ASN A 97 3.07 -4.50 17.57
N SER A 98 2.82 -3.74 18.62
CA SER A 98 2.09 -2.49 18.53
C SER A 98 2.60 -1.45 19.52
N ILE A 99 2.38 -0.18 19.19
CA ILE A 99 2.73 0.97 20.02
C ILE A 99 1.51 1.86 20.12
N GLU A 100 1.13 2.22 21.34
CA GLU A 100 0.11 3.24 21.58
C GLU A 100 0.72 4.62 21.38
N LEU A 101 0.06 5.45 20.59
CA LEU A 101 0.50 6.76 20.17
C LEU A 101 -0.20 7.83 21.01
N LYS A 102 0.52 8.92 21.29
CA LYS A 102 -0.05 10.09 21.99
C LYS A 102 -1.28 10.62 21.26
N LEU A 103 -1.16 10.74 19.94
CA LEU A 103 -2.17 11.31 19.06
C LEU A 103 -2.34 10.44 17.81
N ARG A 104 -3.38 10.76 17.05
CA ARG A 104 -3.57 10.18 15.74
C ARG A 104 -2.57 10.78 14.74
N PRO A 105 -1.84 9.98 13.97
CA PRO A 105 -0.90 10.47 12.96
C PRO A 105 -1.58 10.96 11.68
N ASP A 106 -0.97 11.94 11.03
CA ASP A 106 -1.31 12.44 9.68
C ASP A 106 -0.53 11.71 8.58
N SER A 107 0.73 11.34 8.86
CA SER A 107 1.56 10.54 7.96
C SER A 107 2.56 9.66 8.71
N ILE A 108 3.03 8.60 8.05
CA ILE A 108 4.06 7.67 8.54
C ILE A 108 5.06 7.39 7.42
N GLN A 109 6.32 7.17 7.77
CA GLN A 109 7.38 6.74 6.86
C GLN A 109 8.27 5.71 7.55
N LEU A 110 8.40 4.53 6.95
CA LEU A 110 9.27 3.48 7.47
C LEU A 110 10.71 3.69 7.02
N SER A 111 11.68 3.30 7.85
CA SER A 111 13.07 3.10 7.43
C SER A 111 13.16 1.99 6.39
N ALA A 112 14.21 1.97 5.58
CA ALA A 112 14.37 0.97 4.52
C ALA A 112 14.36 -0.47 5.07
N ASN A 113 15.04 -0.72 6.20
CA ASN A 113 15.06 -2.03 6.87
C ASN A 113 13.78 -2.36 7.66
N GLY A 114 12.83 -1.43 7.74
CA GLY A 114 11.57 -1.55 8.45
C GLY A 114 11.68 -1.58 9.99
N ASN A 115 12.86 -1.31 10.57
CA ASN A 115 13.06 -1.37 12.02
C ASN A 115 12.64 -0.10 12.75
N TYR A 116 12.51 1.02 12.04
CA TYR A 116 12.14 2.30 12.61
C TYR A 116 11.05 2.97 11.79
N VAL A 117 10.29 3.85 12.43
CA VAL A 117 9.20 4.60 11.80
C VAL A 117 9.23 6.06 12.23
N ALA A 118 9.17 6.95 11.25
CA ALA A 118 8.91 8.37 11.44
C ALA A 118 7.40 8.61 11.37
N ILE A 119 6.87 9.45 12.25
CA ILE A 119 5.44 9.77 12.36
C ILE A 119 5.26 11.29 12.43
N GLN A 120 4.23 11.82 11.74
CA GLN A 120 3.78 13.21 11.90
C GLN A 120 2.46 13.25 12.67
N TYR A 121 2.39 14.03 13.74
CA TYR A 121 1.14 14.32 14.44
C TYR A 121 0.68 15.75 14.17
N PRO A 122 -0.57 15.97 13.75
CA PRO A 122 -1.10 17.31 13.54
C PRO A 122 -1.34 18.02 14.88
N LEU A 123 -0.78 19.22 15.02
CA LEU A 123 -0.93 20.06 16.20
C LEU A 123 -2.14 20.98 16.02
N LYS A 124 -3.26 20.60 16.64
CA LYS A 124 -4.54 21.33 16.50
C LYS A 124 -4.49 22.79 16.95
N GLN A 125 -3.66 23.12 17.93
CA GLN A 125 -3.66 24.45 18.58
C GLN A 125 -2.67 25.44 17.95
N TYR A 126 -1.54 24.96 17.42
CA TYR A 126 -0.42 25.80 16.97
C TYR A 126 -0.26 25.86 15.45
N GLY A 127 -0.99 25.02 14.72
CA GLY A 127 -0.73 24.79 13.30
C GLY A 127 0.55 23.97 13.07
N GLY A 128 0.58 23.19 11.99
CA GLY A 128 1.70 22.31 11.69
C GLY A 128 1.63 20.95 12.39
N CYS A 129 2.75 20.24 12.38
CA CYS A 129 2.90 18.85 12.81
C CYS A 129 4.16 18.69 13.65
N ALA A 130 4.08 17.88 14.71
CA ALA A 130 5.23 17.39 15.45
C ALA A 130 5.74 16.07 14.82
N LEU A 131 7.05 15.86 14.84
CA LEU A 131 7.68 14.64 14.32
C LEU A 131 8.07 13.71 15.46
N PHE A 132 7.89 12.42 15.24
CA PHE A 132 8.31 11.39 16.18
C PHE A 132 9.05 10.26 15.47
N GLY A 133 10.04 9.69 16.14
CA GLY A 133 10.71 8.46 15.75
C GLY A 133 10.41 7.35 16.75
N TYR A 134 10.05 6.17 16.25
CA TYR A 134 9.83 4.98 17.06
C TYR A 134 10.62 3.78 16.53
N SER A 135 11.09 2.93 17.43
CA SER A 135 11.49 1.55 17.10
C SER A 135 10.23 0.73 16.83
N THR A 136 10.28 -0.15 15.85
CA THR A 136 9.16 -1.06 15.51
C THR A 136 9.22 -2.39 16.27
N MET A 137 10.36 -2.68 16.91
CA MET A 137 10.63 -3.97 17.54
C MET A 137 10.48 -3.91 19.06
N ASP A 138 10.78 -2.76 19.66
CA ASP A 138 10.88 -2.58 21.10
C ASP A 138 10.72 -1.10 21.48
N SER A 139 10.95 -0.79 22.76
CA SER A 139 10.95 0.59 23.28
C SER A 139 12.31 1.28 23.21
N SER A 140 13.27 0.76 22.42
CA SER A 140 14.63 1.34 22.34
C SER A 140 14.66 2.76 21.80
N LEU A 141 13.62 3.16 21.05
CA LEU A 141 13.47 4.50 20.53
C LEU A 141 12.02 4.97 20.68
N GLU A 142 11.84 6.03 21.45
CA GLU A 142 10.71 6.95 21.41
C GLU A 142 11.28 8.37 21.47
N HIS A 143 11.27 9.06 20.34
CA HIS A 143 11.88 10.38 20.20
C HIS A 143 10.86 11.38 19.66
N GLU A 144 10.71 12.51 20.34
CA GLU A 144 9.91 13.64 19.88
C GLU A 144 10.86 14.73 19.36
N SER A 145 10.65 15.15 18.12
CA SER A 145 11.42 16.23 17.53
C SER A 145 11.15 17.55 18.23
N ILE A 146 12.19 18.35 18.39
CA ILE A 146 12.11 19.65 19.06
C ILE A 146 11.37 20.69 18.18
N VAL A 147 11.25 20.44 16.87
CA VAL A 147 10.63 21.39 15.94
C VAL A 147 9.22 20.96 15.53
N HIS A 148 8.41 21.98 15.24
CA HIS A 148 7.13 21.81 14.57
C HIS A 148 7.27 22.20 13.11
N ILE A 149 6.86 21.33 12.19
CA ILE A 149 6.97 21.53 10.75
C ILE A 149 5.59 21.68 10.11
N PRO A 150 5.48 22.22 8.89
CA PRO A 150 4.23 22.11 8.14
C PRO A 150 3.85 20.63 7.94
N CYS A 151 2.59 20.26 8.17
CA CYS A 151 2.14 18.91 7.88
C CYS A 151 2.30 18.56 6.40
N LYS A 152 2.45 17.26 6.11
CA LYS A 152 2.61 16.72 4.74
C LYS A 152 3.90 17.12 4.04
N THR A 153 4.88 17.66 4.75
CA THR A 153 6.25 17.72 4.24
C THR A 153 6.93 16.36 4.42
N GLY A 154 7.91 16.06 3.57
CA GLY A 154 8.65 14.81 3.65
C GLY A 154 9.40 14.69 4.97
N MET A 155 9.27 13.51 5.59
CA MET A 155 10.09 13.07 6.71
C MET A 155 10.64 11.67 6.43
N ALA A 156 11.77 11.34 7.04
CA ALA A 156 12.30 9.97 7.08
C ALA A 156 13.08 9.74 8.38
N ILE A 157 13.33 8.47 8.68
CA ILE A 157 14.20 8.02 9.76
C ILE A 157 15.30 7.10 9.20
N SER A 158 16.51 7.18 9.73
CA SER A 158 17.62 6.29 9.33
C SER A 158 17.37 4.83 9.72
N ASN A 159 18.10 3.91 9.06
CA ASN A 159 18.02 2.47 9.37
C ASN A 159 18.54 2.10 10.77
N SER A 160 19.37 2.95 11.35
CA SER A 160 19.85 2.88 12.74
C SER A 160 18.89 3.56 13.72
N GLY A 161 17.89 4.29 13.24
CA GLY A 161 16.96 5.06 14.07
C GLY A 161 17.57 6.32 14.70
N ASP A 162 18.85 6.60 14.46
CA ASP A 162 19.62 7.66 15.10
C ASP A 162 19.41 9.06 14.50
N LEU A 163 18.82 9.15 13.30
CA LEU A 163 18.61 10.40 12.57
C LEU A 163 17.17 10.50 12.08
N LEU A 164 16.52 11.62 12.40
CA LEU A 164 15.32 12.11 11.70
C LEU A 164 15.73 13.10 10.62
N LEU A 165 15.13 12.96 9.44
CA LEU A 165 15.32 13.86 8.31
C LEU A 165 13.99 14.48 7.94
N TYR A 166 13.94 15.79 7.72
CA TYR A 166 12.70 16.46 7.34
C TYR A 166 12.94 17.80 6.69
N PHE A 167 11.95 18.26 5.92
CA PHE A 167 11.98 19.59 5.32
C PHE A 167 11.24 20.62 6.18
N PHE A 168 11.93 21.70 6.52
CA PHE A 168 11.40 22.86 7.23
C PHE A 168 11.89 24.14 6.56
N GLU A 169 10.98 25.08 6.29
CA GLU A 169 11.29 26.33 5.58
C GLU A 169 12.08 26.14 4.27
N ASN A 170 11.72 25.10 3.50
CA ASN A 170 12.40 24.69 2.27
C ASN A 170 13.87 24.26 2.46
N GLN A 171 14.33 23.99 3.68
CA GLN A 171 15.66 23.46 3.95
C GLN A 171 15.54 22.02 4.43
N LEU A 172 16.53 21.19 4.11
CA LEU A 172 16.62 19.86 4.69
C LEU A 172 17.34 19.95 6.04
N PHE A 173 16.67 19.48 7.09
CA PHE A 173 17.24 19.34 8.42
C PHE A 173 17.50 17.87 8.74
N ILE A 174 18.51 17.66 9.58
CA ILE A 174 18.77 16.40 10.27
C ILE A 174 18.73 16.66 11.76
N GLU A 175 18.09 15.76 12.50
CA GLU A 175 18.03 15.79 13.95
C GLU A 175 18.48 14.45 14.49
N LYS A 176 19.48 14.45 15.39
CA LYS A 176 19.89 13.25 16.11
C LYS A 176 18.80 12.85 17.10
N THR A 177 18.37 11.60 17.07
CA THR A 177 17.37 11.11 18.04
C THR A 177 18.02 10.87 19.41
N GLY A 178 17.24 11.03 20.48
CA GLY A 178 17.68 10.79 21.85
C GLY A 178 17.91 12.06 22.66
N LYS A 179 18.55 11.91 23.83
CA LYS A 179 18.60 12.95 24.87
C LYS A 179 19.34 14.23 24.48
N SER A 180 20.32 14.15 23.58
CA SER A 180 21.11 15.28 23.09
C SER A 180 20.61 15.81 21.74
N SER A 181 19.33 15.61 21.45
CA SER A 181 18.74 16.03 20.17
C SER A 181 18.95 17.52 19.92
N LYS A 182 19.40 17.81 18.70
CA LYS A 182 19.47 19.15 18.16
C LYS A 182 19.21 19.11 16.65
N PRO A 183 18.19 19.83 16.16
CA PRO A 183 18.00 20.09 14.74
C PRO A 183 19.19 20.83 14.14
N GLU A 184 19.72 20.32 13.04
CA GLU A 184 20.79 20.95 12.29
C GLU A 184 20.37 21.10 10.83
N LYS A 185 20.51 22.32 10.29
CA LYS A 185 20.35 22.54 8.85
C LYS A 185 21.43 21.72 8.15
N PHE A 186 21.00 20.79 7.30
CA PHE A 186 21.89 19.86 6.63
C PHE A 186 22.21 20.33 5.21
N LEU A 187 21.20 20.64 4.40
CA LEU A 187 21.35 21.09 3.01
C LEU A 187 20.39 22.23 2.65
N SER A 188 20.83 23.08 1.70
CA SER A 188 20.02 24.19 1.16
C SER A 188 18.97 23.71 0.13
N SER A 189 17.85 24.44 0.02
CA SER A 189 16.83 24.21 -1.03
C SER A 189 17.39 24.34 -2.44
N ASP A 190 18.44 25.15 -2.62
CA ASP A 190 19.01 25.42 -3.94
C ASP A 190 19.56 24.15 -4.61
N LEU A 191 19.85 23.12 -3.81
CA LEU A 191 20.26 21.80 -4.28
C LEU A 191 19.08 20.94 -4.78
N PHE A 192 17.84 21.36 -4.49
CA PHE A 192 16.60 20.69 -4.87
C PHE A 192 15.69 21.63 -5.68
N PRO A 193 16.14 22.15 -6.83
CA PRO A 193 15.34 23.07 -7.62
C PRO A 193 14.00 22.44 -8.02
N SER A 194 12.92 23.20 -7.85
CA SER A 194 11.56 22.80 -8.23
C SER A 194 11.27 23.21 -9.69
N PRO A 195 10.42 22.45 -10.43
CA PRO A 195 9.89 22.89 -11.72
C PRO A 195 9.22 24.28 -11.68
N TYR A 196 8.58 24.60 -10.55
CA TYR A 196 7.82 25.84 -10.35
C TYR A 196 8.29 26.55 -9.07
N PRO A 197 9.45 27.23 -9.09
CA PRO A 197 10.06 27.81 -7.89
C PRO A 197 9.27 28.97 -7.28
N LYS A 198 8.35 29.58 -8.04
CA LYS A 198 7.47 30.67 -7.56
C LYS A 198 6.26 30.15 -6.76
N LEU A 199 5.99 28.85 -6.77
CA LEU A 199 4.90 28.24 -6.03
C LEU A 199 5.40 27.66 -4.71
N LYS A 200 4.50 27.45 -3.75
CA LYS A 200 4.82 26.77 -2.49
C LYS A 200 5.26 25.33 -2.79
N ILE A 201 6.57 25.07 -2.66
CA ILE A 201 7.18 23.78 -2.95
C ILE A 201 6.77 22.77 -1.88
N GLN A 202 6.43 21.56 -2.31
CA GLN A 202 6.25 20.39 -1.48
C GLN A 202 7.45 19.46 -1.66
N TYR A 203 8.08 19.12 -0.55
CA TYR A 203 9.16 18.15 -0.52
C TYR A 203 8.63 16.82 -0.03
N HIS A 204 9.06 15.72 -0.65
CA HIS A 204 8.86 14.37 -0.15
C HIS A 204 10.21 13.67 -0.05
N ILE A 205 10.33 12.72 0.85
CA ILE A 205 11.55 11.94 1.04
C ILE A 205 11.20 10.49 1.32
N SER A 206 11.96 9.56 0.75
CA SER A 206 11.79 8.12 0.96
C SER A 206 13.16 7.45 1.03
N PRO A 207 13.38 6.53 1.98
CA PRO A 207 14.66 5.85 2.12
C PRO A 207 14.87 4.78 1.05
N ILE A 208 16.12 4.61 0.62
CA ILE A 208 16.61 3.51 -0.21
C ILE A 208 17.96 3.06 0.35
N GLY A 209 17.99 1.96 1.10
CA GLY A 209 19.12 1.62 1.96
C GLY A 209 19.38 2.71 2.99
N ASN A 210 20.63 3.18 3.09
CA ASN A 210 21.04 4.29 3.98
C ASN A 210 20.98 5.67 3.28
N GLU A 211 20.41 5.71 2.08
CA GLU A 211 20.33 6.88 1.22
C GLU A 211 18.85 7.24 0.98
N TYR A 212 18.59 8.33 0.26
CA TYR A 212 17.24 8.85 0.13
C TYR A 212 16.90 9.31 -1.27
N LEU A 213 15.66 9.09 -1.66
CA LEU A 213 15.01 9.75 -2.79
C LEU A 213 14.29 11.00 -2.27
N VAL A 214 14.44 12.12 -2.96
CA VAL A 214 13.81 13.40 -2.60
C VAL A 214 13.03 13.92 -3.80
N TRP A 215 11.76 14.25 -3.59
CA TRP A 215 10.94 14.96 -4.57
C TRP A 215 10.88 16.44 -4.21
N SER A 216 11.06 17.32 -5.19
CA SER A 216 10.85 18.76 -5.05
C SER A 216 9.93 19.23 -6.16
N GLY A 217 8.77 19.79 -5.79
CA GLY A 217 7.77 20.21 -6.77
C GLY A 217 6.41 20.50 -6.16
N VAL A 218 5.40 20.56 -7.01
CA VAL A 218 4.01 20.79 -6.58
C VAL A 218 3.04 20.32 -7.66
N GLY A 219 1.86 19.85 -7.26
CA GLY A 219 0.72 19.70 -8.16
C GLY A 219 0.92 18.72 -9.32
N GLY A 220 1.70 17.67 -9.11
CA GLY A 220 1.98 16.67 -10.16
C GLY A 220 3.15 17.02 -11.08
N ALA A 221 3.97 18.00 -10.71
CA ALA A 221 5.23 18.31 -11.38
C ALA A 221 6.36 18.32 -10.34
N TYR A 222 7.14 17.25 -10.32
CA TYR A 222 8.24 17.05 -9.38
C TYR A 222 9.54 16.70 -10.10
N HIS A 223 10.63 17.27 -9.62
CA HIS A 223 11.96 16.74 -9.84
C HIS A 223 12.26 15.67 -8.78
N LEU A 224 12.91 14.59 -9.19
CA LEU A 224 13.37 13.51 -8.32
C LEU A 224 14.89 13.57 -8.20
N PHE A 225 15.37 13.60 -6.97
CA PHE A 225 16.77 13.64 -6.61
C PHE A 225 17.16 12.41 -5.79
N PHE A 226 18.41 12.02 -5.93
CA PHE A 226 19.11 11.11 -5.05
C PHE A 226 19.93 11.91 -4.05
N LEU A 227 19.84 11.54 -2.77
CA LEU A 227 20.56 12.14 -1.66
C LEU A 227 21.37 11.06 -0.94
N ASN A 228 22.69 11.21 -0.96
CA ASN A 228 23.59 10.45 -0.11
C ASN A 228 24.01 11.34 1.08
N ILE A 229 23.62 10.93 2.29
CA ILE A 229 23.85 11.71 3.52
C ILE A 229 25.33 11.74 3.88
N GLU A 230 26.03 10.61 3.82
CA GLU A 230 27.44 10.51 4.23
C GLU A 230 28.34 11.46 3.43
N SER A 231 28.17 11.50 2.11
CA SER A 231 28.91 12.36 1.19
C SER A 231 28.31 13.76 0.99
N LYS A 232 27.14 14.03 1.59
CA LYS A 232 26.34 15.25 1.36
C LYS A 232 26.06 15.54 -0.12
N ARG A 233 26.01 14.51 -0.95
CA ARG A 233 25.84 14.65 -2.40
C ARG A 233 24.37 14.55 -2.79
N VAL A 234 23.94 15.53 -3.58
CA VAL A 234 22.62 15.53 -4.24
C VAL A 234 22.84 15.31 -5.74
N SER A 235 22.02 14.47 -6.37
CA SER A 235 22.07 14.23 -7.82
C SER A 235 20.67 14.14 -8.38
N LEU A 236 20.39 14.89 -9.45
CA LEU A 236 19.11 14.85 -10.13
C LEU A 236 18.97 13.54 -10.91
N LEU A 237 17.88 12.80 -10.66
CA LEU A 237 17.56 11.56 -11.37
C LEU A 237 16.56 11.80 -12.52
N SER A 238 15.49 12.56 -12.28
CA SER A 238 14.42 12.80 -13.27
C SER A 238 13.76 14.15 -13.07
N LYS A 239 13.30 14.79 -14.15
CA LYS A 239 12.62 16.10 -14.09
C LYS A 239 11.10 16.05 -14.27
N ASP A 240 10.59 14.87 -14.54
CA ASP A 240 9.24 14.63 -15.05
C ASP A 240 8.53 13.59 -14.19
N ILE A 241 8.52 13.79 -12.87
CA ILE A 241 7.78 12.92 -11.95
C ILE A 241 6.42 13.52 -11.62
N VAL A 242 5.37 12.70 -11.73
CA VAL A 242 3.98 13.13 -11.52
C VAL A 242 3.48 12.75 -10.13
N LEU A 243 3.89 11.59 -9.61
CA LEU A 243 3.52 11.15 -8.26
C LEU A 243 4.75 11.14 -7.34
N PRO A 244 4.74 11.88 -6.22
CA PRO A 244 5.85 11.90 -5.27
C PRO A 244 5.78 10.69 -4.32
N LYS A 245 5.77 9.50 -4.90
CA LYS A 245 5.68 8.23 -4.20
C LYS A 245 6.58 7.20 -4.83
N PHE A 246 7.21 6.39 -3.98
CA PHE A 246 8.03 5.28 -4.40
C PHE A 246 7.33 3.95 -4.10
N TYR A 247 7.27 3.09 -5.11
CA TYR A 247 6.70 1.75 -5.00
C TYR A 247 7.84 0.74 -4.94
N TYR A 248 8.21 0.36 -3.72
CA TYR A 248 9.26 -0.62 -3.45
C TYR A 248 8.97 -1.98 -4.08
N HIS A 249 10.03 -2.75 -4.34
CA HIS A 249 9.94 -4.10 -4.92
C HIS A 249 10.65 -5.16 -4.07
N ASN A 250 11.98 -5.16 -4.05
CA ASN A 250 12.79 -6.31 -3.59
C ASN A 250 14.05 -5.88 -2.81
N GLY A 251 14.11 -4.64 -2.33
CA GLY A 251 15.28 -4.12 -1.61
C GLY A 251 16.44 -3.64 -2.51
N ASN A 252 16.26 -3.58 -3.83
CA ASN A 252 17.23 -2.96 -4.75
C ASN A 252 16.60 -2.28 -5.98
N SER A 253 15.29 -2.42 -6.14
CA SER A 253 14.54 -1.68 -7.13
C SER A 253 13.19 -1.22 -6.61
N GLY A 254 12.63 -0.25 -7.30
CA GLY A 254 11.29 0.23 -7.10
C GLY A 254 10.87 1.12 -8.25
N TYR A 255 9.64 1.60 -8.21
CA TYR A 255 9.04 2.33 -9.33
C TYR A 255 8.54 3.70 -8.90
N VAL A 256 8.65 4.65 -9.82
CA VAL A 256 8.04 5.99 -9.76
C VAL A 256 7.17 6.20 -10.97
N VAL A 257 6.17 7.08 -10.86
CA VAL A 257 5.34 7.48 -11.99
C VAL A 257 5.82 8.81 -12.53
N GLY A 258 6.34 8.78 -13.75
CA GLY A 258 6.77 9.96 -14.48
C GLY A 258 5.95 10.26 -15.73
N GLY A 259 6.40 11.26 -16.48
CA GLY A 259 5.76 11.77 -17.67
C GLY A 259 4.95 13.05 -17.41
N LYS A 260 3.79 13.14 -18.06
CA LYS A 260 2.85 14.26 -17.96
C LYS A 260 1.43 13.71 -17.93
N ILE A 261 0.47 14.53 -17.52
CA ILE A 261 -0.94 14.14 -17.54
C ILE A 261 -1.34 13.73 -18.97
N GLY A 262 -1.89 12.52 -19.12
CA GLY A 262 -2.25 11.90 -20.40
C GLY A 262 -1.16 11.06 -21.06
N ASP A 263 0.08 11.12 -20.57
CA ASP A 263 1.24 10.39 -21.09
C ASP A 263 2.15 9.99 -19.91
N LEU A 264 1.73 8.93 -19.22
CA LEU A 264 2.33 8.47 -17.97
C LEU A 264 3.25 7.28 -18.22
N TYR A 265 4.35 7.23 -17.47
CA TYR A 265 5.34 6.17 -17.54
C TYR A 265 5.63 5.61 -16.15
N LEU A 266 5.59 4.28 -16.03
CA LEU A 266 6.13 3.60 -14.86
C LEU A 266 7.63 3.43 -15.04
N LYS A 267 8.43 4.21 -14.31
CA LYS A 267 9.89 4.21 -14.40
C LYS A 267 10.49 3.40 -13.26
N GLU A 268 11.37 2.47 -13.60
CA GLU A 268 12.13 1.69 -12.63
C GLU A 268 13.35 2.50 -12.18
N VAL A 269 13.53 2.57 -10.86
CA VAL A 269 14.75 3.05 -10.21
C VAL A 269 15.50 1.83 -9.69
N LEU A 270 16.69 1.59 -10.23
CA LEU A 270 17.63 0.57 -9.76
C LEU A 270 18.67 1.22 -8.88
N TYR A 271 18.89 0.66 -7.70
CA TYR A 271 19.80 1.24 -6.73
C TYR A 271 20.49 0.16 -5.90
N HIS A 272 21.72 0.47 -5.48
CA HIS A 272 22.55 -0.40 -4.65
C HIS A 272 23.30 0.50 -3.68
N GLN A 273 23.54 0.02 -2.46
CA GLN A 273 24.23 0.82 -1.46
C GLN A 273 25.59 1.32 -1.98
N GLY A 274 25.83 2.63 -1.82
CA GLY A 274 27.08 3.29 -2.22
C GLY A 274 27.23 3.53 -3.72
N LYS A 275 26.21 3.21 -4.54
CA LYS A 275 26.19 3.50 -5.98
C LYS A 275 25.07 4.48 -6.30
N SER A 276 25.33 5.40 -7.22
CA SER A 276 24.28 6.29 -7.73
C SER A 276 23.17 5.47 -8.40
N PRO A 277 21.90 5.70 -8.03
CA PRO A 277 20.77 5.05 -8.68
C PRO A 277 20.72 5.37 -10.17
N SER A 278 20.14 4.45 -10.93
CA SER A 278 19.76 4.67 -12.33
C SER A 278 18.26 4.61 -12.47
N ILE A 279 17.71 5.42 -13.39
CA ILE A 279 16.28 5.41 -13.71
C ILE A 279 16.12 5.10 -15.20
N ASN A 280 15.22 4.17 -15.52
CA ASN A 280 14.95 3.81 -16.91
C ASN A 280 14.02 4.83 -17.60
N ARG A 281 13.78 4.66 -18.91
CA ARG A 281 12.85 5.51 -19.67
C ARG A 281 11.39 5.33 -19.25
N GLY A 282 11.07 4.18 -18.68
CA GLY A 282 9.76 3.79 -18.21
C GLY A 282 8.89 3.11 -19.27
N ILE A 283 7.85 2.45 -18.77
CA ILE A 283 6.84 1.76 -19.57
C ILE A 283 5.58 2.64 -19.62
N PRO A 284 4.97 2.86 -20.80
CA PRO A 284 3.71 3.58 -20.90
C PRO A 284 2.62 2.92 -20.06
N ILE A 285 1.91 3.71 -19.26
CA ILE A 285 0.82 3.26 -18.41
C ILE A 285 -0.40 4.17 -18.54
N VAL A 286 -1.57 3.66 -18.21
CA VAL A 286 -2.77 4.47 -18.02
C VAL A 286 -2.94 4.87 -16.56
N THR A 287 -3.79 5.86 -16.27
CA THR A 287 -4.00 6.39 -14.90
C THR A 287 -4.27 5.32 -13.85
N ARG A 288 -5.08 4.30 -14.17
CA ARG A 288 -5.38 3.19 -13.25
C ARG A 288 -4.14 2.39 -12.85
N GLU A 289 -3.11 2.33 -13.68
CA GLU A 289 -1.86 1.59 -13.44
C GLU A 289 -0.81 2.42 -12.69
N ALA A 290 -1.09 3.70 -12.40
CA ALA A 290 -0.16 4.56 -11.66
C ALA A 290 0.08 4.11 -10.21
N TYR A 291 -0.78 3.24 -9.69
CA TYR A 291 -0.66 2.61 -8.37
C TYR A 291 -0.42 1.11 -8.56
N SER A 292 0.80 0.77 -8.96
CA SER A 292 1.18 -0.60 -9.28
C SER A 292 2.30 -1.11 -8.39
N TRP A 293 2.18 -2.37 -7.99
CA TRP A 293 3.25 -3.11 -7.30
C TRP A 293 3.78 -4.19 -8.22
N LYS A 294 5.10 -4.27 -8.33
CA LYS A 294 5.77 -5.30 -9.11
C LYS A 294 5.62 -6.67 -8.43
N LEU A 295 5.22 -7.66 -9.22
CA LEU A 295 5.16 -9.08 -8.84
C LEU A 295 6.45 -9.81 -9.23
N THR A 296 6.66 -11.03 -8.76
CA THR A 296 7.88 -11.80 -9.08
C THR A 296 7.99 -12.17 -10.56
N GLY A 297 6.85 -12.38 -11.23
CA GLY A 297 6.80 -12.67 -12.66
C GLY A 297 7.39 -11.54 -13.52
N LYS A 298 8.11 -11.89 -14.59
CA LYS A 298 8.79 -10.90 -15.45
C LYS A 298 7.80 -9.87 -16.00
N ASP A 299 8.06 -8.60 -15.71
CA ASP A 299 7.25 -7.44 -16.15
C ASP A 299 5.77 -7.50 -15.73
N GLU A 300 5.46 -8.25 -14.68
CA GLU A 300 4.11 -8.37 -14.11
C GLU A 300 3.90 -7.44 -12.91
N PHE A 301 2.70 -6.88 -12.85
CA PHE A 301 2.28 -5.90 -11.85
C PHE A 301 0.86 -6.18 -11.39
N ILE A 302 0.54 -5.75 -10.17
CA ILE A 302 -0.82 -5.68 -9.67
C ILE A 302 -1.22 -4.24 -9.41
N THR A 303 -2.45 -3.90 -9.78
CA THR A 303 -3.06 -2.60 -9.53
C THR A 303 -4.55 -2.76 -9.23
N THR A 304 -5.24 -1.68 -8.90
CA THR A 304 -6.69 -1.68 -8.70
C THR A 304 -7.37 -0.80 -9.75
N ASN A 305 -8.55 -1.17 -10.21
CA ASN A 305 -9.22 -0.49 -11.34
C ASN A 305 -9.81 0.89 -10.99
N GLN A 306 -9.74 1.35 -9.73
CA GLN A 306 -10.21 2.65 -9.22
C GLN A 306 -11.70 2.95 -9.42
N ASN A 307 -12.48 1.97 -9.86
CA ASN A 307 -13.93 2.06 -10.03
C ASN A 307 -14.62 1.33 -8.87
N ASP A 308 -15.91 1.55 -8.66
CA ASP A 308 -16.72 0.77 -7.70
C ASP A 308 -17.50 -0.33 -8.45
N PRO A 309 -17.41 -1.62 -8.05
CA PRO A 309 -16.53 -2.18 -7.02
C PRO A 309 -15.05 -2.16 -7.44
N ASN A 310 -14.19 -1.85 -6.48
CA ASN A 310 -12.76 -1.75 -6.74
C ASN A 310 -12.17 -3.16 -6.84
N GLN A 311 -11.69 -3.46 -8.05
CA GLN A 311 -11.28 -4.80 -8.44
C GLN A 311 -9.79 -4.81 -8.78
N PRO A 312 -9.00 -5.66 -8.10
CA PRO A 312 -7.61 -5.88 -8.44
C PRO A 312 -7.43 -6.48 -9.84
N MET A 313 -6.38 -6.04 -10.51
CA MET A 313 -6.03 -6.46 -11.85
C MET A 313 -4.53 -6.73 -11.91
N LYS A 314 -4.17 -7.93 -12.35
CA LYS A 314 -2.82 -8.25 -12.78
C LYS A 314 -2.64 -7.82 -14.23
N TRP A 315 -1.51 -7.21 -14.54
CA TRP A 315 -1.18 -6.78 -15.88
C TRP A 315 0.31 -6.94 -16.18
N LYS A 316 0.62 -7.00 -17.47
CA LYS A 316 1.97 -7.13 -18.01
C LYS A 316 2.16 -6.16 -19.17
N VAL A 317 3.36 -5.60 -19.29
CA VAL A 317 3.73 -4.53 -20.23
C VAL A 317 3.31 -4.77 -21.69
N SER A 318 3.25 -6.02 -22.12
CA SER A 318 2.77 -6.42 -23.45
C SER A 318 1.86 -7.64 -23.41
N GLY A 319 1.17 -7.83 -22.28
CA GLY A 319 0.34 -9.01 -22.02
C GLY A 319 -1.12 -8.69 -21.77
N LYS A 320 -1.91 -9.75 -21.58
CA LYS A 320 -3.31 -9.62 -21.20
C LYS A 320 -3.43 -9.10 -19.76
N LYS A 321 -4.49 -8.34 -19.55
CA LYS A 321 -4.92 -7.88 -18.23
C LYS A 321 -5.92 -8.89 -17.69
N GLU A 322 -5.72 -9.28 -16.44
CA GLU A 322 -6.52 -10.29 -15.76
C GLU A 322 -7.11 -9.66 -14.50
N HIS A 323 -8.44 -9.59 -14.45
CA HIS A 323 -9.16 -9.13 -13.25
C HIS A 323 -9.33 -10.30 -12.29
N PHE A 324 -8.90 -10.10 -11.04
CA PHE A 324 -9.00 -11.15 -10.03
C PHE A 324 -10.44 -11.29 -9.48
N PRO A 325 -10.87 -12.50 -9.09
CA PRO A 325 -12.25 -12.79 -8.71
C PRO A 325 -12.57 -12.37 -7.27
N PHE A 326 -12.29 -11.12 -6.90
CA PHE A 326 -12.66 -10.54 -5.61
C PHE A 326 -12.71 -9.01 -5.67
N PHE A 327 -13.45 -8.41 -4.74
CA PHE A 327 -13.63 -6.97 -4.61
C PHE A 327 -13.13 -6.46 -3.26
N ILE A 328 -12.50 -5.30 -3.25
CA ILE A 328 -11.83 -4.72 -2.08
C ILE A 328 -12.01 -3.21 -2.07
N GLU A 329 -11.61 -2.55 -0.98
CA GLU A 329 -11.59 -1.09 -0.89
C GLU A 329 -10.23 -0.53 -1.33
N ARG A 330 -9.14 -1.07 -0.77
CA ARG A 330 -7.76 -0.60 -0.96
C ARG A 330 -6.79 -1.78 -0.99
N LEU A 331 -5.65 -1.63 -1.67
CA LEU A 331 -4.64 -2.67 -1.85
C LEU A 331 -3.22 -2.12 -1.65
N TRP A 332 -2.34 -2.99 -1.15
CA TRP A 332 -0.90 -2.83 -1.16
C TRP A 332 -0.24 -4.16 -1.52
N GLY A 333 0.66 -4.17 -2.50
CA GLY A 333 1.46 -5.36 -2.80
C GLY A 333 2.59 -5.51 -1.80
N VAL A 334 2.77 -6.72 -1.27
CA VAL A 334 3.84 -7.07 -0.33
C VAL A 334 4.73 -8.19 -0.89
N ALA A 335 5.80 -8.56 -0.17
CA ALA A 335 6.71 -9.60 -0.64
C ALA A 335 6.02 -10.95 -0.86
N GLY A 336 6.53 -11.73 -1.82
CA GLY A 336 6.05 -13.09 -2.11
C GLY A 336 4.73 -13.17 -2.88
N ASP A 337 4.46 -12.19 -3.75
CA ASP A 337 3.21 -12.08 -4.53
C ASP A 337 1.94 -12.15 -3.67
N LYS A 338 2.05 -11.59 -2.47
CA LYS A 338 0.94 -11.39 -1.54
C LYS A 338 0.46 -9.95 -1.60
N ILE A 339 -0.71 -9.72 -1.05
CA ILE A 339 -1.31 -8.40 -0.90
C ILE A 339 -1.81 -8.21 0.52
N VAL A 340 -1.74 -6.96 0.97
CA VAL A 340 -2.59 -6.50 2.06
C VAL A 340 -3.72 -5.69 1.46
N TYR A 341 -4.95 -5.89 1.92
CA TYR A 341 -6.10 -5.14 1.43
C TYR A 341 -7.09 -4.79 2.54
N GLU A 342 -7.90 -3.75 2.30
CA GLU A 342 -9.06 -3.42 3.13
C GLU A 342 -10.32 -4.06 2.54
N SER A 343 -11.04 -4.86 3.34
CA SER A 343 -12.30 -5.48 2.91
C SER A 343 -13.46 -4.48 2.94
N LYS A 344 -14.60 -4.81 2.32
CA LYS A 344 -15.85 -4.02 2.39
C LYS A 344 -16.34 -3.85 3.84
N LYS A 345 -16.02 -4.79 4.73
CA LYS A 345 -16.31 -4.72 6.18
C LYS A 345 -15.31 -3.85 6.96
N GLY A 346 -14.25 -3.37 6.29
CA GLY A 346 -13.18 -2.55 6.86
C GLY A 346 -12.11 -3.33 7.63
N GLU A 347 -12.10 -4.66 7.49
CA GLU A 347 -11.00 -5.51 7.97
C GLU A 347 -9.74 -5.23 7.17
N LEU A 348 -8.58 -5.39 7.81
CA LEU A 348 -7.28 -5.42 7.13
C LEU A 348 -6.86 -6.88 6.99
N VAL A 349 -6.59 -7.31 5.76
CA VAL A 349 -6.39 -8.73 5.43
C VAL A 349 -5.11 -8.90 4.63
N LEU A 350 -4.31 -9.90 4.99
CA LEU A 350 -3.16 -10.38 4.23
C LEU A 350 -3.57 -11.63 3.46
N ASP A 351 -3.27 -11.66 2.17
CA ASP A 351 -3.71 -12.74 1.31
C ASP A 351 -2.74 -12.99 0.15
N ASP A 352 -2.77 -14.19 -0.41
CA ASP A 352 -2.05 -14.52 -1.64
C ASP A 352 -2.89 -14.19 -2.90
N LEU A 353 -2.30 -14.36 -4.08
CA LEU A 353 -2.98 -14.14 -5.36
C LEU A 353 -3.39 -15.47 -6.04
N THR A 354 -3.54 -16.55 -5.28
CA THR A 354 -3.91 -17.88 -5.79
C THR A 354 -5.39 -18.16 -5.57
N PHE A 355 -6.20 -18.04 -6.62
CA PHE A 355 -7.66 -18.21 -6.55
C PHE A 355 -8.10 -19.62 -6.91
N SER A 356 -9.13 -20.12 -6.22
CA SER A 356 -9.71 -21.43 -6.51
C SER A 356 -10.55 -21.40 -7.79
N GLU A 357 -10.82 -22.57 -8.37
CA GLU A 357 -11.78 -22.67 -9.49
C GLU A 357 -13.17 -22.14 -9.12
N GLU A 358 -13.57 -22.28 -7.86
CA GLU A 358 -14.85 -21.79 -7.36
C GLU A 358 -14.93 -20.26 -7.43
N ASP A 359 -13.87 -19.57 -7.00
CA ASP A 359 -13.80 -18.11 -7.02
C ASP A 359 -13.97 -17.59 -8.47
N TRP A 360 -13.30 -18.24 -9.42
CA TRP A 360 -13.43 -17.92 -10.84
C TRP A 360 -14.83 -18.17 -11.38
N LYS A 361 -15.47 -19.29 -11.02
CA LYS A 361 -16.86 -19.58 -11.41
C LYS A 361 -17.83 -18.52 -10.91
N ILE A 362 -17.70 -18.09 -9.65
CA ILE A 362 -18.54 -17.00 -9.11
C ILE A 362 -18.32 -15.69 -9.87
N TYR A 363 -17.07 -15.37 -10.21
CA TYR A 363 -16.78 -14.15 -10.96
C TYR A 363 -17.28 -14.20 -12.41
N ASP A 364 -17.16 -15.34 -13.08
CA ASP A 364 -17.77 -15.56 -14.39
C ASP A 364 -19.29 -15.41 -14.34
N TYR A 365 -19.90 -15.91 -13.26
CA TYR A 365 -21.33 -15.76 -13.06
C TYR A 365 -21.74 -14.30 -12.83
N PHE A 366 -20.99 -13.56 -12.02
CA PHE A 366 -21.15 -12.11 -11.85
C PHE A 366 -21.11 -11.36 -13.18
N LYS A 367 -20.14 -11.66 -14.06
CA LYS A 367 -20.05 -11.04 -15.39
C LYS A 367 -21.29 -11.34 -16.25
N LYS A 368 -21.80 -12.58 -16.20
CA LYS A 368 -23.00 -12.99 -16.93
C LYS A 368 -24.24 -12.22 -16.47
N VAL A 369 -24.48 -12.17 -15.16
CA VAL A 369 -25.63 -11.45 -14.58
C VAL A 369 -25.54 -9.96 -14.86
N ARG A 370 -24.35 -9.36 -14.74
CA ARG A 370 -24.15 -7.94 -15.03
C ARG A 370 -24.51 -7.60 -16.47
N LYS A 371 -24.09 -8.43 -17.43
CA LYS A 371 -24.44 -8.25 -18.85
C LYS A 371 -25.95 -8.34 -19.09
N MET A 372 -26.67 -9.17 -18.34
CA MET A 372 -28.14 -9.27 -18.43
C MET A 372 -28.85 -8.07 -17.82
N ASN A 373 -28.27 -7.46 -16.78
CA ASN A 373 -28.83 -6.25 -16.15
C ASN A 373 -28.62 -4.98 -17.01
N ASP A 374 -27.51 -4.93 -17.76
CA ASP A 374 -27.13 -3.77 -18.58
C ASP A 374 -27.76 -3.76 -19.98
N GLY A 375 -28.44 -4.85 -20.39
CA GLY A 375 -29.12 -5.01 -21.69
C GLY A 375 -30.62 -5.07 -21.52
#